data_AF-A0A9D7HC32-F1
#
_entry.id   AF-A0A9D7HC32-F1
#
_cell.length_a   1.000
_cell.length_b   1.000
_cell.length_c   1.000
_cell.angle_alpha   90.00
_cell.angle_beta   90.00
_cell.angle_gamma   90.00
#
_symmetry.space_group_name_H-M   'P 1'
#
loop_
_entity.id
_entity.type
_entity.pdbx_description
1 polymer ?
#
loop_
_entity_poly.entity_id
_entity_poly.type
_entity_poly.pdbx_seq_one_letter_code
_entity_poly.pdbx_strand_id
1 'polypeptide(L)'
;MSAKDADAYLAKLSAEKRATLEKVRKAIRAAAPDAEEDLSYGMPAFIQGKPIAGYSASAAHCSYFPMSGTITAQFEYELAKYEVSKGGFKFPIGKPPSAVLIRKLVKARLAEIETTKKAAKKAAASDGEVAAYLKTFKHPLKTEIEAARLIILGVSPVISEGIKWKVPSFRTEKEWFATFNVRSHDSVQLVFHLGAKTRPDLKAFRLADPKGLMKWLGKDRAMVTLGSGRDIPGNRKALEAIVRAWIKQL
;
A
#
# COMPACT_ATOMS: atom_id res chain seq x y z
N MET A 1 16.13 13.30 -17.08
CA MET A 1 17.23 14.23 -17.40
C MET A 1 18.38 13.90 -16.45
N SER A 2 19.62 14.30 -16.74
CA SER A 2 20.81 13.58 -16.26
C SER A 2 21.58 14.31 -15.17
N ALA A 3 22.60 13.65 -14.60
CA ALA A 3 23.52 14.15 -13.57
C ALA A 3 24.07 15.58 -13.80
N LYS A 4 24.03 16.09 -15.04
CA LYS A 4 24.39 17.48 -15.39
C LYS A 4 23.58 18.53 -14.62
N ASP A 5 22.30 18.28 -14.34
CA ASP A 5 21.46 19.26 -13.63
C ASP A 5 21.80 19.30 -12.12
N ALA A 6 22.15 18.16 -11.53
CA ALA A 6 22.66 18.09 -10.17
C ALA A 6 24.04 18.76 -10.03
N ASP A 7 24.90 18.61 -11.04
CA ASP A 7 26.19 19.29 -11.09
C ASP A 7 26.01 20.82 -11.20
N ALA A 8 25.09 21.28 -12.05
CA ALA A 8 24.75 22.70 -12.17
C ALA A 8 24.14 23.28 -10.88
N TYR A 9 23.36 22.49 -10.13
CA TYR A 9 22.87 22.88 -8.80
C TYR A 9 24.03 23.07 -7.81
N LEU A 10 24.93 22.08 -7.72
CA LEU A 10 26.06 22.11 -6.79
C LEU A 10 27.06 23.22 -7.12
N ALA A 11 27.25 23.55 -8.40
CA ALA A 11 28.15 24.62 -8.86
C ALA A 11 27.73 26.03 -8.40
N LYS A 12 26.44 26.23 -8.09
CA LYS A 12 25.91 27.52 -7.60
C LYS A 12 26.09 27.72 -6.10
N LEU A 13 26.53 26.69 -5.37
CA LEU A 13 26.68 26.74 -3.91
C LEU A 13 28.06 27.26 -3.50
N SER A 14 28.15 27.80 -2.29
CA SER A 14 29.46 28.08 -1.68
C SER A 14 30.28 26.78 -1.56
N ALA A 15 31.60 26.91 -1.56
CA ALA A 15 32.52 25.78 -1.48
C ALA A 15 32.20 24.83 -0.31
N GLU A 16 31.85 25.39 0.86
CA GLU A 16 31.53 24.61 2.05
C GLU A 16 30.22 23.82 1.92
N LYS A 17 29.16 24.45 1.40
CA LYS A 17 27.86 23.79 1.15
C LYS A 17 28.00 22.70 0.11
N ARG A 18 28.72 22.99 -0.98
CA ARG A 18 29.03 22.03 -2.04
C ARG A 18 29.78 20.81 -1.49
N ALA A 19 30.87 21.02 -0.77
CA ALA A 19 31.66 19.92 -0.19
C ALA A 19 30.83 19.07 0.80
N THR A 20 29.92 19.71 1.54
CA THR A 20 29.01 19.01 2.45
C THR A 20 28.03 18.11 1.69
N LEU A 21 27.38 18.63 0.65
CA LEU A 21 26.42 17.87 -0.15
C LEU A 21 27.07 16.83 -1.05
N GLU A 22 28.29 17.04 -1.54
CA GLU A 22 29.04 16.02 -2.29
C GLU A 22 29.30 14.76 -1.44
N LYS A 23 29.54 14.90 -0.13
CA LYS A 23 29.65 13.76 0.79
C LYS A 23 28.33 12.98 0.88
N VAL A 24 27.20 13.70 0.94
CA VAL A 24 25.85 13.10 0.96
C VAL A 24 25.57 12.39 -0.37
N ARG A 25 25.80 13.07 -1.49
CA ARG A 25 25.64 12.53 -2.86
C ARG A 25 26.45 11.25 -3.04
N LYS A 26 27.72 11.23 -2.62
CA LYS A 26 28.59 10.04 -2.68
C LYS A 26 28.02 8.88 -1.84
N ALA A 27 27.52 9.16 -0.65
CA ALA A 27 26.93 8.14 0.21
C ALA A 27 25.63 7.55 -0.38
N ILE A 28 24.77 8.38 -0.99
CA ILE A 28 23.55 7.91 -1.67
C ILE A 28 23.92 7.04 -2.88
N ARG A 29 24.82 7.52 -3.76
CA ARG A 29 25.25 6.77 -4.95
C ARG A 29 25.87 5.42 -4.59
N ALA A 30 26.64 5.35 -3.49
CA ALA A 30 27.20 4.10 -3.00
C ALA A 30 26.16 3.17 -2.37
N ALA A 31 25.01 3.69 -1.91
CA ALA A 31 23.93 2.90 -1.34
C ALA A 31 22.92 2.41 -2.41
N ALA A 32 22.80 3.13 -3.52
CA ALA A 32 21.93 2.81 -4.65
C ALA A 32 22.67 3.06 -5.98
N PRO A 33 23.55 2.14 -6.41
CA PRO A 33 24.32 2.30 -7.64
C PRO A 33 23.45 2.30 -8.91
N ASP A 34 22.26 1.69 -8.84
CA ASP A 34 21.31 1.61 -9.96
C ASP A 34 20.36 2.82 -10.04
N ALA A 35 20.47 3.78 -9.11
CA ALA A 35 19.63 4.96 -9.10
C ALA A 35 20.22 6.05 -9.99
N GLU A 36 19.38 6.59 -10.87
CA GLU A 36 19.72 7.74 -11.70
C GLU A 36 19.58 9.03 -10.90
N GLU A 37 20.42 10.01 -11.18
CA GLU A 37 20.37 11.31 -10.53
C GLU A 37 19.76 12.35 -11.47
N ASP A 38 18.70 12.99 -11.01
CA ASP A 38 17.92 14.00 -11.74
C ASP A 38 17.42 15.07 -10.75
N LEU A 39 16.67 16.07 -11.24
CA LEU A 39 15.95 17.02 -10.39
C LEU A 39 14.57 16.49 -10.02
N SER A 40 14.23 16.63 -8.73
CA SER A 40 12.89 16.37 -8.21
C SER A 40 12.50 17.49 -7.28
N TYR A 41 11.34 18.12 -7.53
CA TYR A 41 10.88 19.29 -6.74
C TYR A 41 11.92 20.43 -6.64
N GLY A 42 12.70 20.65 -7.71
CA GLY A 42 13.70 21.72 -7.77
C GLY A 42 15.01 21.44 -7.01
N MET A 43 15.20 20.22 -6.50
CA MET A 43 16.44 19.79 -5.83
C MET A 43 17.00 18.52 -6.47
N PRO A 44 18.32 18.28 -6.39
CA PRO A 44 18.91 17.00 -6.80
C PRO A 44 18.32 15.83 -6.03
N ALA A 45 17.97 14.77 -6.75
CA ALA A 45 17.43 13.54 -6.20
C ALA A 45 17.90 12.31 -6.99
N PHE A 46 18.05 11.21 -6.27
CA PHE A 46 18.27 9.88 -6.83
C PHE A 46 16.91 9.19 -7.03
N ILE A 47 16.74 8.59 -8.21
CA ILE A 47 15.51 8.00 -8.71
C ILE A 47 15.78 6.57 -9.17
N GLN A 48 15.03 5.62 -8.64
CA GLN A 48 15.03 4.23 -9.11
C GLN A 48 13.57 3.77 -9.22
N GLY A 49 12.94 4.09 -10.36
CA GLY A 49 11.49 3.99 -10.57
C GLY A 49 10.65 5.01 -9.78
N LYS A 50 11.06 5.37 -8.56
CA LYS A 50 10.54 6.49 -7.75
C LYS A 50 11.70 7.24 -7.10
N PRO A 51 11.51 8.50 -6.65
CA PRO A 51 12.52 9.19 -5.85
C PRO A 51 12.81 8.44 -4.55
N ILE A 52 14.11 8.18 -4.30
CA ILE A 52 14.60 7.42 -3.15
C ILE A 52 15.37 8.27 -2.14
N ALA A 53 16.00 9.34 -2.60
CA ALA A 53 16.71 10.28 -1.74
C ALA A 53 16.89 11.61 -2.47
N GLY A 54 16.66 12.72 -1.79
CA GLY A 54 16.95 14.06 -2.27
C GLY A 54 17.87 14.80 -1.30
N TYR A 55 18.54 15.83 -1.78
CA TYR A 55 19.33 16.72 -0.93
C TYR A 55 19.27 18.16 -1.42
N SER A 56 19.36 19.11 -0.50
CA SER A 56 19.38 20.54 -0.84
C SER A 56 20.19 21.35 0.16
N ALA A 57 20.51 22.59 -0.20
CA ALA A 57 21.12 23.58 0.68
C ALA A 57 20.23 24.82 0.78
N SER A 58 20.16 25.39 1.98
CA SER A 58 19.57 26.71 2.27
C SER A 58 20.66 27.68 2.73
N ALA A 59 20.27 28.90 3.15
CA ALA A 59 21.20 29.87 3.72
C ALA A 59 21.94 29.30 4.95
N ALA A 60 21.22 28.66 5.87
CA ALA A 60 21.73 28.27 7.19
C ALA A 60 22.06 26.77 7.36
N HIS A 61 21.54 25.88 6.51
CA HIS A 61 21.69 24.43 6.69
C HIS A 61 21.66 23.68 5.35
N CYS A 62 21.98 22.40 5.40
CA CYS A 62 21.70 21.44 4.34
C CYS A 62 20.59 20.49 4.78
N SER A 63 19.92 19.85 3.83
CA SER A 63 18.78 18.99 4.09
C SER A 63 18.90 17.67 3.34
N TYR A 64 18.44 16.59 3.97
CA TYR A 64 18.29 15.27 3.36
C TYR A 64 16.82 14.87 3.36
N PHE A 65 16.36 14.34 2.23
CA PHE A 65 14.97 13.94 2.03
C PHE A 65 14.92 12.44 1.71
N PRO A 66 14.37 11.58 2.60
CA PRO A 66 14.15 10.16 2.30
C PRO A 66 13.04 9.91 1.26
N MET A 67 12.35 10.96 0.80
CA MET A 67 11.23 10.90 -0.15
C MET A 67 10.05 10.03 0.32
N SER A 68 9.96 9.79 1.64
CA SER A 68 8.87 9.08 2.29
C SER A 68 8.75 9.51 3.75
N GLY A 69 7.56 9.98 4.15
CA GLY A 69 7.29 10.32 5.55
C GLY A 69 7.29 9.12 6.49
N THR A 70 6.94 7.93 5.97
CA THR A 70 7.01 6.66 6.72
C THR A 70 8.45 6.32 7.07
N ILE A 71 9.36 6.47 6.10
CA ILE A 71 10.80 6.23 6.34
C ILE A 71 11.34 7.25 7.33
N THR A 72 10.96 8.53 7.22
CA THR A 72 11.39 9.53 8.21
C THR A 72 10.94 9.15 9.63
N ALA A 73 9.69 8.70 9.81
CA ALA A 73 9.17 8.28 11.11
C ALA A 73 9.86 7.00 11.63
N GLN A 74 10.20 6.05 10.76
CA GLN A 74 10.86 4.80 11.14
C GLN A 74 12.25 5.02 11.77
N PHE A 75 12.94 6.09 11.40
CA PHE A 75 14.30 6.40 11.85
C PHE A 75 14.36 7.50 12.91
N GLU A 76 13.27 7.77 13.63
CA GLU A 76 13.18 8.86 14.62
C GLU A 76 14.33 8.81 15.64
N TYR A 77 14.69 7.63 16.15
CA TYR A 77 15.78 7.47 17.11
C TYR A 77 17.15 7.85 16.53
N GLU A 78 17.49 7.35 15.33
CA GLU A 78 18.74 7.72 14.66
C GLU A 78 18.77 9.19 14.21
N LEU A 79 17.60 9.81 14.06
CA LEU A 79 17.45 11.20 13.64
C LEU A 79 17.30 12.19 14.79
N ALA A 80 17.26 11.73 16.04
CA ALA A 80 16.95 12.56 17.23
C ALA A 80 17.87 13.79 17.42
N LYS A 81 19.08 13.76 16.84
CA LYS A 81 20.04 14.89 16.89
C LYS A 81 19.87 15.94 15.77
N TYR A 82 18.91 15.74 14.87
CA TYR A 82 18.64 16.63 13.74
C TYR A 82 17.29 17.31 13.91
N GLU A 83 17.10 18.44 13.22
CA GLU A 83 15.77 19.05 13.10
C GLU A 83 14.99 18.29 12.02
N VAL A 84 13.98 17.53 12.44
CA VAL A 84 13.21 16.62 11.57
C VAL A 84 11.86 17.21 11.20
N SER A 85 11.46 17.02 9.95
CA SER A 85 10.13 17.30 9.42
C SER A 85 9.58 16.06 8.72
N LYS A 86 8.29 16.05 8.36
CA LYS A 86 7.69 14.92 7.63
C LYS A 86 8.43 14.57 6.32
N GLY A 87 9.02 15.56 5.65
CA GLY A 87 9.70 15.37 4.35
C GLY A 87 11.16 14.96 4.44
N GLY A 88 11.80 15.13 5.60
CA GLY A 88 13.25 14.97 5.75
C GLY A 88 13.78 15.75 6.94
N PHE A 89 15.10 15.85 7.05
CA PHE A 89 15.75 16.48 8.20
C PHE A 89 16.89 17.40 7.78
N LYS A 90 17.16 18.40 8.61
CA LYS A 90 18.20 19.41 8.41
C LYS A 90 19.46 19.02 9.16
N PHE A 91 20.62 19.33 8.60
CA PHE A 91 21.91 19.15 9.22
C PHE A 91 22.83 20.36 8.98
N PRO A 92 23.76 20.67 9.90
CA PRO A 92 24.64 21.82 9.76
C PRO A 92 25.56 21.69 8.55
N ILE A 93 25.91 22.82 7.96
CA ILE A 93 26.95 22.91 6.93
C ILE A 93 28.27 22.41 7.54
N GLY A 94 29.05 21.64 6.78
CA GLY A 94 30.29 21.01 7.24
C GLY A 94 30.10 19.73 8.08
N LYS A 95 28.88 19.45 8.58
CA LYS A 95 28.56 18.29 9.43
C LYS A 95 27.51 17.38 8.78
N PRO A 96 27.84 16.71 7.65
CA PRO A 96 26.88 15.84 6.97
C PRO A 96 26.50 14.64 7.85
N PRO A 97 25.34 14.01 7.59
CA PRO A 97 24.98 12.75 8.21
C PRO A 97 26.01 11.67 7.89
N SER A 98 26.16 10.69 8.79
CA SER A 98 27.09 9.60 8.55
C SER A 98 26.67 8.80 7.32
N ALA A 99 27.65 8.30 6.55
CA ALA A 99 27.36 7.45 5.40
C ALA A 99 26.57 6.18 5.78
N VAL A 100 26.76 5.70 7.02
CA VAL A 100 25.99 4.59 7.60
C VAL A 100 24.50 4.93 7.71
N LEU A 101 24.16 6.12 8.24
CA LEU A 101 22.77 6.57 8.35
C LEU A 101 22.13 6.75 6.97
N ILE A 102 22.83 7.39 6.03
CA ILE A 102 22.35 7.57 4.65
C ILE A 102 22.09 6.21 3.99
N ARG A 103 23.02 5.26 4.13
CA ARG A 103 22.86 3.90 3.61
C ARG A 103 21.62 3.20 4.20
N LYS A 104 21.38 3.32 5.51
CA LYS A 104 20.18 2.75 6.15
C LYS A 104 18.89 3.34 5.56
N LEU A 105 18.82 4.67 5.45
CA LEU A 105 17.65 5.38 4.91
C LEU A 105 17.35 4.99 3.46
N VAL A 106 18.37 4.98 2.60
CA VAL A 106 18.24 4.61 1.18
C VAL A 106 17.75 3.16 1.03
N LYS A 107 18.35 2.21 1.76
CA LYS A 107 17.95 0.80 1.71
C LYS A 107 16.52 0.59 2.18
N ALA A 108 16.10 1.27 3.26
CA ALA A 108 14.74 1.18 3.77
C ALA A 108 13.73 1.72 2.74
N ARG A 109 14.03 2.86 2.09
CA ARG A 109 13.17 3.42 1.04
C ARG A 109 13.04 2.51 -0.18
N LEU A 110 14.13 1.88 -0.62
CA LEU A 110 14.09 0.89 -1.71
C LEU A 110 13.21 -0.32 -1.34
N ALA A 111 13.35 -0.85 -0.12
CA ALA A 111 12.53 -1.96 0.36
C ALA A 111 11.03 -1.60 0.44
N GLU A 112 10.71 -0.38 0.88
CA GLU A 112 9.34 0.15 0.89
C GLU A 112 8.75 0.18 -0.54
N ILE A 113 9.49 0.72 -1.52
CA ILE A 113 9.05 0.81 -2.93
C ILE A 113 8.78 -0.59 -3.50
N GLU A 114 9.68 -1.55 -3.28
CA GLU A 114 9.51 -2.92 -3.77
C GLU A 114 8.31 -3.62 -3.14
N THR A 115 8.04 -3.36 -1.86
CA THR A 115 6.87 -3.92 -1.17
C THR A 115 5.58 -3.37 -1.78
N THR A 116 5.48 -2.06 -1.99
CA THR A 116 4.31 -1.44 -2.63
C THR A 116 4.13 -1.94 -4.07
N LYS A 117 5.22 -2.10 -4.83
CA LYS A 117 5.17 -2.61 -6.20
C LYS A 117 4.66 -4.05 -6.26
N LYS A 118 5.11 -4.92 -5.34
CA LYS A 118 4.61 -6.30 -5.22
C LYS A 118 3.13 -6.34 -4.85
N ALA A 119 2.69 -5.49 -3.91
CA ALA A 119 1.29 -5.38 -3.54
C ALA A 119 0.41 -4.96 -4.73
N ALA A 120 0.83 -3.93 -5.47
CA ALA A 120 0.12 -3.45 -6.67
C ALA A 120 0.08 -4.50 -7.78
N LYS A 121 1.20 -5.20 -8.06
CA LYS A 121 1.24 -6.29 -9.04
C LYS A 121 0.32 -7.44 -8.65
N LYS A 122 0.28 -7.79 -7.36
CA LYS A 122 -0.59 -8.85 -6.84
C LYS A 122 -2.06 -8.48 -6.98
N ALA A 123 -2.42 -7.21 -6.76
CA ALA A 123 -3.79 -6.71 -6.98
C ALA A 123 -4.16 -6.73 -8.48
N ALA A 124 -3.27 -6.25 -9.37
CA ALA A 124 -3.53 -6.25 -10.81
C ALA A 124 -3.63 -7.66 -11.41
N ALA A 125 -2.79 -8.60 -10.96
CA ALA A 125 -2.86 -9.99 -11.39
C ALA A 125 -4.17 -10.66 -10.95
N SER A 126 -4.62 -10.35 -9.74
CA SER A 126 -5.80 -10.98 -9.16
C SER A 126 -7.11 -10.44 -9.77
N ASP A 127 -7.15 -9.17 -10.17
CA ASP A 127 -8.23 -8.62 -11.01
C ASP A 127 -8.30 -9.34 -12.38
N GLY A 128 -7.14 -9.65 -12.98
CA GLY A 128 -7.05 -10.41 -14.23
C GLY A 128 -7.55 -11.85 -14.10
N GLU A 129 -7.21 -12.54 -13.00
CA GLU A 129 -7.65 -13.91 -12.73
C GLU A 129 -9.16 -14.01 -12.53
N VAL A 130 -9.77 -13.09 -11.77
CA VAL A 130 -11.23 -13.09 -11.56
C VAL A 130 -11.97 -12.72 -12.85
N ALA A 131 -11.46 -11.77 -13.62
CA ALA A 131 -12.03 -11.47 -14.94
C ALA A 131 -11.96 -12.68 -15.88
N ALA A 132 -10.85 -13.43 -15.88
CA ALA A 132 -10.72 -14.66 -16.66
C ALA A 132 -11.68 -15.76 -16.18
N TYR A 133 -11.83 -15.94 -14.86
CA TYR A 133 -12.81 -16.86 -14.28
C TYR A 133 -14.22 -16.53 -14.74
N LEU A 134 -14.64 -15.27 -14.63
CA LEU A 134 -16.00 -14.84 -14.97
C LEU A 134 -16.32 -15.04 -16.46
N LYS A 135 -15.33 -14.98 -17.36
CA LYS A 135 -15.53 -15.27 -18.79
C LYS A 135 -16.02 -16.68 -19.04
N THR A 136 -15.49 -17.67 -18.33
CA THR A 136 -15.83 -19.09 -18.52
C THR A 136 -16.85 -19.61 -17.50
N PHE A 137 -17.12 -18.83 -16.44
CA PHE A 137 -18.05 -19.16 -15.38
C PHE A 137 -19.49 -19.27 -15.88
N LYS A 138 -20.07 -20.47 -15.79
CA LYS A 138 -21.47 -20.75 -16.13
C LYS A 138 -22.27 -20.89 -14.83
N HIS A 139 -23.09 -19.88 -14.54
CA HIS A 139 -23.92 -19.84 -13.34
C HIS A 139 -25.16 -18.99 -13.60
N PRO A 140 -26.36 -19.38 -13.11
CA PRO A 140 -27.59 -18.62 -13.34
C PRO A 140 -27.53 -17.19 -12.79
N LEU A 141 -26.82 -17.00 -11.66
CA LEU A 141 -26.66 -15.70 -11.00
C LEU A 141 -25.35 -14.99 -11.35
N LYS A 142 -24.77 -15.24 -12.54
CA LYS A 142 -23.48 -14.65 -12.92
C LYS A 142 -23.54 -13.12 -12.86
N THR A 143 -24.59 -12.51 -13.41
CA THR A 143 -24.76 -11.05 -13.42
C THR A 143 -24.85 -10.47 -12.02
N GLU A 144 -25.57 -11.13 -11.13
CA GLU A 144 -25.72 -10.75 -9.73
C GLU A 144 -24.42 -10.88 -8.94
N ILE A 145 -23.64 -11.94 -9.20
CA ILE A 145 -22.30 -12.15 -8.62
C ILE A 145 -21.36 -11.03 -9.08
N GLU A 146 -21.39 -10.66 -10.36
CA GLU A 146 -20.61 -9.54 -10.90
C GLU A 146 -21.02 -8.20 -10.27
N ALA A 147 -22.31 -7.96 -10.08
CA ALA A 147 -22.80 -6.77 -9.41
C ALA A 147 -22.36 -6.71 -7.93
N ALA A 148 -22.50 -7.81 -7.19
CA ALA A 148 -22.02 -7.90 -5.81
C ALA A 148 -20.50 -7.70 -5.70
N ARG A 149 -19.74 -8.23 -6.65
CA ARG A 149 -18.29 -8.03 -6.78
C ARG A 149 -17.94 -6.54 -6.90
N LEU A 150 -18.59 -5.83 -7.81
CA LEU A 150 -18.34 -4.40 -8.02
C LEU A 150 -18.71 -3.57 -6.79
N ILE A 151 -19.78 -3.93 -6.08
CA ILE A 151 -20.13 -3.28 -4.81
C ILE A 151 -19.00 -3.44 -3.79
N ILE A 152 -18.48 -4.65 -3.59
CA ILE A 152 -17.42 -4.93 -2.61
C ILE A 152 -16.13 -4.19 -2.96
N LEU A 153 -15.69 -4.22 -4.22
CA LEU A 153 -14.50 -3.51 -4.68
C LEU A 153 -14.64 -1.99 -4.53
N GLY A 154 -15.86 -1.45 -4.68
CA GLY A 154 -16.16 -0.03 -4.49
C GLY A 154 -16.14 0.45 -3.04
N VAL A 155 -16.06 -0.44 -2.05
CA VAL A 155 -16.11 -0.05 -0.62
C VAL A 155 -14.84 0.66 -0.16
N SER A 156 -13.67 0.18 -0.59
CA SER A 156 -12.38 0.72 -0.15
C SER A 156 -11.26 0.35 -1.11
N PRO A 157 -10.32 1.28 -1.42
CA PRO A 157 -9.20 1.01 -2.32
C PRO A 157 -8.19 -0.03 -1.79
N VAL A 158 -8.29 -0.40 -0.51
CA VAL A 158 -7.44 -1.45 0.09
C VAL A 158 -7.93 -2.87 -0.22
N ILE A 159 -9.14 -2.99 -0.79
CA ILE A 159 -9.73 -4.27 -1.16
C ILE A 159 -9.21 -4.65 -2.55
N SER A 160 -8.70 -5.86 -2.64
CA SER A 160 -8.41 -6.54 -3.91
C SER A 160 -9.17 -7.85 -3.95
N GLU A 161 -9.39 -8.38 -5.14
CA GLU A 161 -9.98 -9.70 -5.31
C GLU A 161 -8.93 -10.73 -5.73
N GLY A 162 -9.33 -11.93 -6.09
CA GLY A 162 -8.49 -13.00 -6.63
C GLY A 162 -9.21 -14.35 -6.56
N ILE A 163 -8.59 -15.40 -7.09
CA ILE A 163 -9.14 -16.75 -7.00
C ILE A 163 -8.60 -17.47 -5.76
N LYS A 164 -9.49 -17.80 -4.82
CA LYS A 164 -9.17 -18.65 -3.66
C LYS A 164 -10.21 -19.77 -3.59
N TRP A 165 -9.77 -20.97 -3.24
CA TRP A 165 -10.65 -22.14 -3.21
C TRP A 165 -11.40 -22.37 -4.54
N LYS A 166 -10.73 -22.05 -5.66
CA LYS A 166 -11.24 -22.13 -7.05
C LYS A 166 -12.43 -21.21 -7.36
N VAL A 167 -12.67 -20.18 -6.55
CA VAL A 167 -13.77 -19.23 -6.74
C VAL A 167 -13.31 -17.79 -6.50
N PRO A 168 -14.06 -16.77 -6.95
CA PRO A 168 -13.71 -15.38 -6.68
C PRO A 168 -13.84 -15.05 -5.19
N SER A 169 -12.81 -14.41 -4.68
CA SER A 169 -12.61 -14.10 -3.26
C SER A 169 -11.99 -12.71 -3.11
N PHE A 170 -12.16 -12.12 -1.94
CA PHE A 170 -11.70 -10.77 -1.61
C PHE A 170 -10.70 -10.79 -0.47
N ARG A 171 -9.74 -9.88 -0.53
CA ARG A 171 -8.66 -9.72 0.44
C ARG A 171 -8.27 -8.27 0.62
N THR A 172 -7.69 -7.97 1.76
CA THR A 172 -6.86 -6.77 1.94
C THR A 172 -5.40 -7.11 1.61
N GLU A 173 -4.49 -6.14 1.77
CA GLU A 173 -3.05 -6.41 1.68
C GLU A 173 -2.63 -7.55 2.61
N LYS A 174 -3.21 -7.59 3.83
CA LYS A 174 -2.88 -8.54 4.89
C LYS A 174 -3.53 -9.90 4.71
N GLU A 175 -4.85 -9.96 4.48
CA GLU A 175 -5.61 -11.20 4.67
C GLU A 175 -6.86 -11.30 3.78
N TRP A 176 -7.25 -12.53 3.43
CA TRP A 176 -8.50 -12.85 2.74
C TRP A 176 -9.69 -12.76 3.71
N PHE A 177 -10.79 -12.14 3.28
CA PHE A 177 -11.90 -11.86 4.18
C PHE A 177 -13.30 -12.21 3.67
N ALA A 178 -13.48 -12.44 2.37
CA ALA A 178 -14.76 -12.88 1.84
C ALA A 178 -14.58 -13.77 0.62
N THR A 179 -15.49 -14.71 0.41
CA THR A 179 -15.50 -15.59 -0.77
C THR A 179 -16.92 -15.89 -1.21
N PHE A 180 -17.18 -15.89 -2.53
CA PHE A 180 -18.48 -16.29 -3.05
C PHE A 180 -18.76 -17.78 -2.82
N ASN A 181 -19.97 -18.09 -2.34
CA ASN A 181 -20.52 -19.43 -2.37
C ASN A 181 -21.23 -19.68 -3.70
N VAL A 182 -20.47 -20.00 -4.74
CA VAL A 182 -20.98 -20.24 -6.11
C VAL A 182 -21.75 -21.56 -6.29
N ARG A 183 -22.00 -22.30 -5.20
CA ARG A 183 -22.82 -23.51 -5.22
C ARG A 183 -24.32 -23.21 -5.03
N SER A 184 -24.65 -22.01 -4.55
CA SER A 184 -26.04 -21.57 -4.42
C SER A 184 -26.51 -21.00 -5.75
N HIS A 185 -27.55 -21.59 -6.32
CA HIS A 185 -28.09 -21.22 -7.63
C HIS A 185 -29.30 -20.28 -7.54
N ASP A 186 -29.82 -20.08 -6.34
CA ASP A 186 -31.04 -19.35 -5.98
C ASP A 186 -30.76 -18.00 -5.30
N SER A 187 -29.59 -17.85 -4.69
CA SER A 187 -29.16 -16.62 -4.04
C SER A 187 -27.66 -16.36 -4.17
N VAL A 188 -27.27 -15.10 -4.25
CA VAL A 188 -25.87 -14.72 -4.13
C VAL A 188 -25.49 -14.76 -2.65
N GLN A 189 -24.50 -15.58 -2.33
CA GLN A 189 -23.99 -15.77 -0.97
C GLN A 189 -22.49 -15.52 -0.90
N LEU A 190 -22.05 -14.90 0.19
CA LEU A 190 -20.65 -14.66 0.50
C LEU A 190 -20.35 -15.25 1.88
N VAL A 191 -19.29 -16.04 1.99
CA VAL A 191 -18.74 -16.43 3.28
C VAL A 191 -17.69 -15.39 3.64
N PHE A 192 -17.99 -14.57 4.64
CA PHE A 192 -17.04 -13.69 5.28
C PHE A 192 -16.25 -14.48 6.32
N HIS A 193 -14.94 -14.22 6.37
CA HIS A 193 -14.02 -14.90 7.28
C HIS A 193 -12.91 -13.96 7.72
N LEU A 194 -12.18 -14.33 8.76
CA LEU A 194 -11.07 -13.56 9.32
C LEU A 194 -9.72 -14.20 8.99
N GLY A 195 -9.56 -14.58 7.71
CA GLY A 195 -8.38 -15.24 7.18
C GLY A 195 -8.54 -16.70 6.83
N ALA A 196 -7.49 -17.28 6.24
CA ALA A 196 -7.51 -18.65 5.74
C ALA A 196 -7.17 -19.72 6.81
N LYS A 197 -6.52 -19.30 7.90
CA LYS A 197 -6.11 -20.17 9.00
C LYS A 197 -6.98 -19.91 10.23
N THR A 198 -7.20 -20.94 11.03
CA THR A 198 -7.90 -20.83 12.31
C THR A 198 -7.08 -19.96 13.28
N ARG A 199 -7.78 -19.08 14.02
CA ARG A 199 -7.20 -18.23 15.06
C ARG A 199 -7.83 -18.59 16.41
N PRO A 200 -7.16 -19.44 17.23
CA PRO A 200 -7.76 -19.98 18.45
C PRO A 200 -7.98 -18.91 19.55
N ASP A 201 -7.20 -17.84 19.51
CA ASP A 201 -7.24 -16.69 20.42
C ASP A 201 -8.20 -15.57 19.96
N LEU A 202 -8.93 -15.78 18.87
CA LEU A 202 -9.80 -14.76 18.31
C LEU A 202 -10.98 -14.44 19.24
N LYS A 203 -11.05 -13.18 19.67
CA LYS A 203 -12.22 -12.63 20.36
C LYS A 203 -13.38 -12.55 19.38
N ALA A 204 -14.54 -13.09 19.79
CA ALA A 204 -15.76 -12.96 19.02
C ALA A 204 -16.12 -11.48 18.88
N PHE A 205 -16.47 -11.05 17.67
CA PHE A 205 -17.03 -9.73 17.41
C PHE A 205 -18.43 -9.90 16.81
N ARG A 206 -19.25 -8.85 16.94
CA ARG A 206 -20.60 -8.81 16.37
C ARG A 206 -20.73 -7.60 15.47
N LEU A 207 -21.51 -7.75 14.42
CA LEU A 207 -21.86 -6.67 13.51
C LEU A 207 -23.37 -6.43 13.58
N ALA A 208 -23.76 -5.17 13.46
CA ALA A 208 -25.14 -4.81 13.26
C ALA A 208 -25.62 -5.33 11.90
N ASP A 209 -26.75 -6.04 11.91
CA ASP A 209 -27.37 -6.60 10.72
C ASP A 209 -28.88 -6.33 10.71
N PRO A 210 -29.28 -5.07 10.49
CA PRO A 210 -30.69 -4.67 10.54
C PRO A 210 -31.54 -5.31 9.43
N LYS A 211 -30.91 -5.91 8.42
CA LYS A 211 -31.56 -6.58 7.29
C LYS A 211 -31.60 -8.11 7.45
N GLY A 212 -30.97 -8.66 8.49
CA GLY A 212 -30.94 -10.11 8.73
C GLY A 212 -30.21 -10.91 7.64
N LEU A 213 -29.23 -10.30 6.95
CA LEU A 213 -28.51 -10.95 5.86
C LEU A 213 -27.47 -11.96 6.34
N MET A 214 -27.08 -11.90 7.63
CA MET A 214 -25.90 -12.57 8.16
C MET A 214 -26.24 -13.73 9.09
N LYS A 215 -25.73 -14.92 8.75
CA LYS A 215 -25.74 -16.12 9.60
C LYS A 215 -24.31 -16.46 10.03
N TRP A 216 -24.00 -16.34 11.32
CA TRP A 216 -22.70 -16.73 11.86
C TRP A 216 -22.48 -18.23 11.75
N LEU A 217 -21.31 -18.64 11.21
CA LEU A 217 -20.91 -20.06 11.10
C LEU A 217 -19.78 -20.41 12.09
N GLY A 218 -19.26 -19.43 12.82
CA GLY A 218 -18.21 -19.57 13.82
C GLY A 218 -17.84 -18.21 14.43
N LYS A 219 -16.81 -18.18 15.28
CA LYS A 219 -16.29 -16.93 15.88
C LYS A 219 -15.59 -16.03 14.86
N ASP A 220 -15.09 -16.62 13.77
CA ASP A 220 -14.24 -16.00 12.76
C ASP A 220 -14.93 -15.86 11.40
N ARG A 221 -16.19 -16.29 11.27
CA ARG A 221 -16.85 -16.44 9.97
C ARG A 221 -18.38 -16.31 10.01
N ALA A 222 -18.94 -15.74 8.97
CA ALA A 222 -20.38 -15.67 8.74
C ALA A 222 -20.73 -15.82 7.27
N MET A 223 -21.88 -16.41 6.98
CA MET A 223 -22.49 -16.37 5.65
C MET A 223 -23.37 -15.14 5.54
N VAL A 224 -23.20 -14.37 4.48
CA VAL A 224 -24.07 -13.25 4.11
C VAL A 224 -24.82 -13.64 2.86
N THR A 225 -26.15 -13.63 2.93
CA THR A 225 -27.04 -13.99 1.82
C THR A 225 -27.69 -12.72 1.28
N LEU A 226 -27.43 -12.40 0.01
CA LEU A 226 -27.89 -11.16 -0.62
C LEU A 226 -29.19 -11.31 -1.41
N GLY A 227 -29.64 -12.54 -1.67
CA GLY A 227 -30.76 -12.81 -2.58
C GLY A 227 -30.35 -12.81 -4.05
N SER A 228 -31.30 -12.55 -4.96
CA SER A 228 -31.07 -12.52 -6.42
C SER A 228 -31.84 -11.38 -7.09
N GLY A 229 -31.55 -11.08 -8.36
CA GLY A 229 -32.21 -10.00 -9.10
C GLY A 229 -32.18 -8.65 -8.37
N ARG A 230 -33.35 -8.13 -7.99
CA ARG A 230 -33.51 -6.83 -7.33
C ARG A 230 -33.00 -6.78 -5.88
N ASP A 231 -32.75 -7.93 -5.26
CA ASP A 231 -32.22 -7.96 -3.90
C ASP A 231 -30.77 -7.44 -3.85
N ILE A 232 -29.99 -7.62 -4.93
CA ILE A 232 -28.59 -7.15 -4.98
C ILE A 232 -28.49 -5.63 -4.81
N PRO A 233 -29.16 -4.78 -5.63
CA PRO A 233 -29.18 -3.35 -5.39
C PRO A 233 -29.92 -2.98 -4.10
N GLY A 234 -30.98 -3.72 -3.73
CA GLY A 234 -31.73 -3.49 -2.48
C GLY A 234 -30.89 -3.68 -1.21
N ASN A 235 -29.93 -4.59 -1.23
CA ASN A 235 -29.03 -4.91 -0.12
C ASN A 235 -27.67 -4.19 -0.21
N ARG A 236 -27.44 -3.35 -1.23
CA ARG A 236 -26.16 -2.66 -1.47
C ARG A 236 -25.61 -1.96 -0.22
N LYS A 237 -26.40 -1.09 0.42
CA LYS A 237 -25.95 -0.34 1.61
C LYS A 237 -25.61 -1.26 2.79
N ALA A 238 -26.36 -2.35 2.96
CA ALA A 238 -26.10 -3.32 4.02
C ALA A 238 -24.80 -4.09 3.75
N LEU A 239 -24.59 -4.55 2.50
CA LEU A 239 -23.35 -5.20 2.09
C LEU A 239 -22.13 -4.27 2.29
N GLU A 240 -22.22 -3.02 1.86
CA GLU A 240 -21.14 -2.03 2.05
C GLU A 240 -20.82 -1.84 3.53
N ALA A 241 -21.84 -1.73 4.40
CA ALA A 241 -21.65 -1.59 5.83
C ALA A 241 -20.98 -2.82 6.46
N ILE A 242 -21.40 -4.03 6.07
CA ILE A 242 -20.79 -5.30 6.51
C ILE A 242 -19.32 -5.33 6.09
N VAL A 243 -19.01 -5.06 4.82
CA VAL A 243 -17.63 -5.06 4.31
C VAL A 243 -16.77 -4.06 5.08
N ARG A 244 -17.23 -2.80 5.26
CA ARG A 244 -16.49 -1.77 6.01
C ARG A 244 -16.21 -2.19 7.44
N ALA A 245 -17.17 -2.83 8.10
CA ALA A 245 -16.99 -3.27 9.48
C ALA A 245 -16.09 -4.51 9.58
N TRP A 246 -16.16 -5.41 8.60
CA TRP A 246 -15.35 -6.63 8.56
C TRP A 246 -13.86 -6.33 8.34
N ILE A 247 -13.54 -5.47 7.38
CA ILE A 247 -12.13 -5.14 7.06
C ILE A 247 -11.43 -4.40 8.21
N LYS A 248 -12.17 -3.76 9.13
CA LYS A 248 -11.60 -3.14 10.33
C LYS A 248 -11.09 -4.17 11.35
N GLN A 249 -11.46 -5.44 11.21
CA GLN A 249 -11.02 -6.53 12.09
C GLN A 249 -9.74 -7.24 11.58
N LEU A 250 -9.18 -6.81 10.44
CA LEU A 250 -8.02 -7.42 9.76
C LEU A 250 -6.74 -6.60 9.95
#